data_AF-A0A329XEX2-F1
#
_entry.id   AF-A0A329XEX2-F1
#
_cell.length_a   1.000
_cell.length_b   1.000
_cell.length_c   1.000
_cell.angle_alpha   90.00
_cell.angle_beta   90.00
_cell.angle_gamma   90.00
#
_symmetry.space_group_name_H-M   'P 1'
#
loop_
_entity.id
_entity.type
_entity.pdbx_description
1 polymer ?
#
loop_
_entity_poly.entity_id
_entity_poly.type
_entity_poly.pdbx_seq_one_letter_code
_entity_poly.pdbx_strand_id
1 'polypeptide(L)'
;MTGQTAAQEYLPEAADPGTDASGQAPALTRLEGTVVDGVRIEAPFQPADTPDPFGRLWTPHRMVYIGGQDKPSDDSADQCPFCAAPGRSDTDALIVHRGETAYVLMNLYPYNTGHLLICPYRHISDWTEATAAERTEIGVLTARAMEVVRAVSHPHGFNLGMNQGQVAGAGIAAHLHQHVVPRWTGDANFMPIIGKTKPVPQLLGDQRDQLAAAWDSAPTALDTGRPDPER
;
A
#
# COMPACT_ATOMS: atom_id res chain seq x y z
N MET A 1 23.24 -27.08 49.05
CA MET A 1 23.47 -28.47 48.59
C MET A 1 22.14 -28.93 48.04
N THR A 2 21.89 -29.20 46.77
CA THR A 2 22.66 -29.56 45.57
C THR A 2 21.63 -29.33 44.45
N GLY A 3 21.84 -28.51 43.42
CA GLY A 3 22.82 -28.74 42.37
C GLY A 3 22.25 -29.68 41.32
N GLN A 4 21.38 -29.18 40.43
CA GLN A 4 21.06 -29.83 39.15
C GLN A 4 20.87 -28.77 38.07
N THR A 5 21.87 -28.71 37.20
CA THR A 5 22.00 -27.95 35.98
C THR A 5 21.10 -28.53 34.89
N ALA A 6 20.19 -27.74 34.34
CA ALA A 6 19.57 -28.04 33.06
C ALA A 6 20.35 -27.29 31.97
N ALA A 7 20.94 -28.07 31.06
CA ALA A 7 21.72 -27.56 29.94
C ALA A 7 20.83 -26.73 29.01
N GLN A 8 21.28 -25.51 28.70
CA GLN A 8 20.88 -24.80 27.49
C GLN A 8 21.38 -25.63 26.31
N GLU A 9 20.47 -26.29 25.60
CA GLU A 9 20.75 -26.80 24.27
C GLU A 9 20.99 -25.60 23.34
N TYR A 10 22.25 -25.48 22.93
CA TYR A 10 22.75 -24.55 21.95
C TYR A 10 22.10 -24.91 20.60
N LEU A 11 21.18 -24.07 20.11
CA LEU A 11 20.76 -24.14 18.71
C LEU A 11 22.00 -23.91 17.85
N PRO A 12 22.33 -24.81 16.89
CA PRO A 12 23.45 -24.55 16.00
C PRO A 12 23.16 -23.30 15.18
N GLU A 13 24.13 -22.40 15.09
CA GLU A 13 24.18 -21.34 14.08
C GLU A 13 23.82 -21.99 12.73
N ALA A 14 22.79 -21.45 12.07
CA ALA A 14 22.50 -21.82 10.71
C ALA A 14 23.75 -21.52 9.88
N ALA A 15 24.43 -22.58 9.45
CA ALA A 15 25.56 -22.47 8.56
C ALA A 15 25.11 -21.68 7.33
N ASP A 16 25.83 -20.60 7.05
CA ASP A 16 25.79 -19.89 5.78
C ASP A 16 25.83 -20.94 4.66
N PRO A 17 24.81 -21.03 3.78
CA PRO A 17 24.79 -22.04 2.74
C PRO A 17 25.91 -21.69 1.78
N GLY A 18 27.06 -22.34 2.02
CA GLY A 18 28.30 -22.11 1.31
C GLY A 18 28.07 -22.05 -0.18
N THR A 19 28.48 -20.94 -0.78
CA THR A 19 28.65 -20.79 -2.22
C THR A 19 29.51 -21.95 -2.72
N ASP A 20 29.02 -22.69 -3.72
CA ASP A 20 29.89 -23.60 -4.44
C ASP A 20 31.02 -22.81 -5.13
N ALA A 21 32.09 -23.52 -5.49
CA ALA A 21 33.29 -22.92 -6.12
C ALA A 21 33.03 -22.34 -7.53
N SER A 22 31.77 -22.20 -7.96
CA SER A 22 31.33 -21.58 -9.21
C SER A 22 30.35 -20.41 -9.04
N GLY A 23 29.87 -20.11 -7.82
CA GLY A 23 29.06 -18.92 -7.54
C GLY A 23 27.65 -18.91 -8.14
N GLN A 24 27.03 -20.07 -8.38
CA GLN A 24 25.70 -20.16 -8.99
C GLN A 24 24.66 -20.78 -8.05
N ALA A 25 23.51 -20.11 -7.89
CA ALA A 25 22.42 -20.60 -7.03
C ALA A 25 21.88 -21.97 -7.51
N PRO A 26 21.53 -22.89 -6.60
CA PRO A 26 21.09 -24.23 -6.98
C PRO A 26 19.80 -24.17 -7.81
N ALA A 27 19.83 -24.81 -8.98
CA ALA A 27 18.72 -24.83 -9.92
C ALA A 27 17.46 -25.44 -9.29
N LEU A 28 16.33 -24.72 -9.39
CA LEU A 28 14.99 -25.08 -8.91
C LEU A 28 14.43 -26.40 -9.48
N THR A 29 15.12 -27.01 -10.44
CA THR A 29 14.77 -28.28 -11.09
C THR A 29 14.76 -29.50 -10.16
N ARG A 30 15.23 -29.38 -8.90
CA ARG A 30 15.29 -30.50 -7.95
C ARG A 30 14.06 -30.68 -7.05
N LEU A 31 13.06 -29.80 -7.13
CA LEU A 31 11.90 -29.81 -6.21
C LEU A 31 10.56 -30.19 -6.88
N GLU A 32 10.55 -30.32 -8.20
CA GLU A 32 9.35 -30.69 -8.96
C GLU A 32 8.79 -32.05 -8.53
N GLY A 33 7.48 -32.12 -8.27
CA GLY A 33 6.79 -33.32 -7.79
C GLY A 33 6.87 -33.55 -6.28
N THR A 34 7.64 -32.74 -5.55
CA THR A 34 7.71 -32.80 -4.08
C THR A 34 6.39 -32.32 -3.47
N VAL A 35 5.90 -33.02 -2.45
CA VAL A 35 4.73 -32.60 -1.66
C VAL A 35 5.23 -32.06 -0.32
N VAL A 36 4.94 -30.80 -0.04
CA VAL A 36 5.23 -30.15 1.25
C VAL A 36 3.91 -29.71 1.85
N ASP A 37 3.61 -30.15 3.07
CA ASP A 37 2.37 -29.83 3.80
C ASP A 37 1.08 -30.05 2.99
N GLY A 38 1.05 -31.12 2.18
CA GLY A 38 -0.10 -31.50 1.36
C GLY A 38 -0.23 -30.74 0.04
N VAL A 39 0.68 -29.80 -0.26
CA VAL A 39 0.72 -29.06 -1.52
C VAL A 39 1.79 -29.66 -2.43
N ARG A 40 1.37 -30.08 -3.63
CA ARG A 40 2.27 -30.61 -4.67
C ARG A 40 2.94 -29.44 -5.40
N ILE A 41 4.26 -29.44 -5.44
CA ILE A 41 5.05 -28.50 -6.24
C ILE A 41 5.00 -28.99 -7.69
N GLU A 42 4.23 -28.30 -8.52
CA GLU A 42 4.21 -28.50 -9.97
C GLU A 42 5.24 -27.58 -10.63
N ALA A 43 5.85 -28.03 -11.74
CA ALA A 43 6.67 -27.13 -12.54
C ALA A 43 5.82 -25.93 -12.99
N PRO A 44 6.41 -24.73 -13.09
CA PRO A 44 5.71 -23.59 -13.67
C PRO A 44 5.20 -23.98 -15.07
N PHE A 45 3.90 -23.79 -15.30
CA PHE A 45 3.23 -24.06 -16.57
C PHE A 45 3.72 -23.14 -17.72
N GLN A 46 4.72 -22.29 -17.49
CA GLN A 46 5.15 -21.28 -18.44
C GLN A 46 6.60 -21.53 -18.90
N PRO A 47 6.84 -21.61 -20.22
CA PRO A 47 8.19 -21.60 -20.80
C PRO A 47 9.01 -20.43 -20.26
N ALA A 48 10.33 -20.63 -20.11
CA ALA A 48 11.28 -19.65 -19.56
C ALA A 48 11.32 -18.31 -20.33
N ASP A 49 10.77 -18.29 -21.53
CA ASP A 49 10.67 -17.22 -22.51
C ASP A 49 9.27 -16.56 -22.56
N THR A 50 8.36 -16.94 -21.66
CA THR A 50 7.07 -16.26 -21.51
C THR A 50 7.29 -14.86 -20.92
N PRO A 51 6.87 -13.77 -21.60
CA PRO A 51 6.90 -12.44 -21.00
C PRO A 51 6.09 -12.47 -19.71
N ASP A 52 6.69 -11.98 -18.63
CA ASP A 52 6.09 -11.95 -17.30
C ASP A 52 4.63 -11.44 -17.36
N PRO A 53 3.62 -12.28 -17.07
CA PRO A 53 2.22 -11.88 -17.13
C PRO A 53 1.84 -10.91 -16.02
N PHE A 54 2.69 -10.71 -15.02
CA PHE A 54 2.47 -9.74 -13.95
C PHE A 54 2.85 -8.35 -14.45
N GLY A 55 1.83 -7.53 -14.75
CA GLY A 55 2.01 -6.09 -14.93
C GLY A 55 2.60 -5.47 -13.66
N ARG A 56 3.92 -5.36 -13.60
CA ARG A 56 4.63 -4.83 -12.42
C ARG A 56 4.42 -3.32 -12.34
N LEU A 57 3.68 -2.88 -11.33
CA LEU A 57 3.66 -1.48 -10.91
C LEU A 57 5.01 -1.15 -10.24
N TRP A 58 5.94 -0.63 -11.02
CA TRP A 58 7.23 -0.16 -10.52
C TRP A 58 7.07 1.19 -9.81
N THR A 59 7.43 1.23 -8.53
CA THR A 59 7.50 2.46 -7.73
C THR A 59 8.93 2.63 -7.22
N PRO A 60 9.79 3.41 -7.90
CA PRO A 60 11.20 3.57 -7.55
C PRO A 60 11.44 4.01 -6.10
N HIS A 61 10.53 4.84 -5.55
CA HIS A 61 10.58 5.29 -4.16
C HIS A 61 10.39 4.17 -3.12
N ARG A 62 9.86 3.00 -3.52
CA ARG A 62 9.77 1.82 -2.65
C ARG A 62 11.16 1.36 -2.19
N MET A 63 12.23 1.69 -2.91
CA MET A 63 13.60 1.41 -2.48
C MET A 63 14.03 2.26 -1.27
N VAL A 64 13.49 3.47 -1.10
CA VAL A 64 13.74 4.31 0.10
C VAL A 64 13.15 3.63 1.35
N TYR A 65 12.05 2.89 1.18
CA TYR A 65 11.40 2.10 2.23
C TYR A 65 12.23 0.89 2.69
N ILE A 66 13.03 0.31 1.78
CA ILE A 66 13.96 -0.79 2.11
C ILE A 66 15.19 -0.24 2.83
N GLY A 67 15.52 1.05 2.65
CA GLY A 67 16.66 1.75 3.27
C GLY A 67 16.39 2.42 4.63
N GLY A 68 15.17 2.34 5.18
CA GLY A 68 14.89 2.61 6.60
C GLY A 68 14.87 4.06 7.08
N GLN A 69 14.99 5.08 6.23
CA GLN A 69 15.12 6.48 6.68
C GLN A 69 13.85 7.08 7.32
N ASP A 70 12.64 6.58 6.99
CA ASP A 70 11.36 7.07 7.52
C ASP A 70 10.43 5.95 8.02
N LYS A 71 10.96 4.75 8.23
CA LYS A 71 10.15 3.64 8.75
C LYS A 71 10.09 3.76 10.28
N PRO A 72 8.90 3.63 10.90
CA PRO A 72 8.78 3.54 12.35
C PRO A 72 9.78 2.53 12.92
N SER A 73 10.42 2.87 14.03
CA SER A 73 11.34 1.94 14.72
C SER A 73 10.61 0.73 15.30
N ASP A 74 9.32 0.88 15.59
CA ASP A 74 8.41 -0.15 16.08
C ASP A 74 6.97 0.12 15.63
N ASP A 75 6.07 -0.78 16.01
CA ASP A 75 4.65 -0.74 15.67
C ASP A 75 3.83 0.10 16.68
N SER A 76 4.45 0.92 17.54
CA SER A 76 3.72 1.73 18.52
C SER A 76 3.05 2.95 17.88
N ALA A 77 1.98 3.43 18.54
CA ALA A 77 1.27 4.63 18.11
C ALA A 77 2.17 5.88 18.11
N ASP A 78 3.13 5.98 19.03
CA ASP A 78 4.04 7.13 19.14
C ASP A 78 5.02 7.24 17.97
N GLN A 79 5.34 6.11 17.33
CA GLN A 79 6.19 6.06 16.13
C GLN A 79 5.37 6.04 14.84
N CYS A 80 4.04 5.99 14.93
CA CYS A 80 3.18 5.85 13.77
C CYS A 80 2.94 7.20 13.07
N PRO A 81 3.30 7.35 11.78
CA PRO A 81 3.08 8.60 11.05
C PRO A 81 1.60 8.95 10.91
N PHE A 82 0.71 7.94 10.88
CA PHE A 82 -0.74 8.17 10.80
C PHE A 82 -1.33 8.60 12.15
N CYS A 83 -0.79 8.16 13.28
CA CYS A 83 -1.17 8.71 14.58
C CYS A 83 -0.68 10.16 14.78
N ALA A 84 0.52 10.47 14.29
CA ALA A 84 1.10 11.80 14.41
C ALA A 84 0.43 12.84 13.49
N ALA A 85 -0.03 12.43 12.29
CA ALA A 85 -0.56 13.34 11.27
C ALA A 85 -1.72 14.22 11.78
N PRO A 86 -2.76 13.71 12.46
CA PRO A 86 -3.84 14.54 13.00
C PRO A 86 -3.41 15.64 13.97
N GLY A 87 -2.26 15.50 14.64
CA GLY A 87 -1.71 16.51 15.56
C GLY A 87 -0.95 17.65 14.88
N ARG A 88 -0.72 17.56 13.57
CA ARG A 88 -0.02 18.57 12.76
C ARG A 88 -1.02 19.42 11.98
N SER A 89 -0.53 20.51 11.37
CA SER A 89 -1.33 21.28 10.42
C SER A 89 -1.67 20.42 9.20
N ASP A 90 -2.83 20.69 8.58
CA ASP A 90 -3.27 19.91 7.42
C ASP A 90 -2.29 20.01 6.26
N THR A 91 -1.63 21.16 6.11
CA THR A 91 -0.59 21.38 5.09
C THR A 91 0.60 20.47 5.31
N ASP A 92 1.14 20.45 6.53
CA ASP A 92 2.36 19.71 6.84
C ASP A 92 2.15 18.20 6.82
N ALA A 93 0.93 17.75 7.19
CA ALA A 93 0.54 16.34 7.19
C ALA A 93 -0.09 15.86 5.87
N LEU A 94 -0.26 16.77 4.89
CA LEU A 94 -0.99 16.51 3.64
C LEU A 94 -2.42 15.99 3.86
N ILE A 95 -3.08 16.43 4.94
CA ILE A 95 -4.47 16.08 5.25
C ILE A 95 -5.38 16.88 4.31
N VAL A 96 -6.23 16.16 3.58
CA VAL A 96 -7.22 16.72 2.67
C VAL A 96 -8.54 16.98 3.39
N HIS A 97 -8.92 16.08 4.30
CA HIS A 97 -10.18 16.20 5.03
C HIS A 97 -10.14 15.46 6.37
N ARG A 98 -10.87 15.98 7.36
CA ARG A 98 -11.02 15.39 8.70
C ARG A 98 -12.49 15.03 8.93
N GLY A 99 -12.77 13.75 9.07
CA GLY A 99 -14.05 13.24 9.53
C GLY A 99 -14.10 13.09 11.05
N GLU A 100 -15.09 12.34 11.54
CA GLU A 100 -15.38 12.09 12.94
C GLU A 100 -14.51 10.98 13.55
N THR A 101 -14.40 9.83 12.87
CA THR A 101 -13.67 8.62 13.28
C THR A 101 -12.52 8.27 12.33
N ALA A 102 -12.52 8.83 11.13
CA ALA A 102 -11.48 8.69 10.13
C ALA A 102 -11.14 10.02 9.44
N TYR A 103 -9.99 10.07 8.77
CA TYR A 103 -9.53 11.23 8.03
C TYR A 103 -8.86 10.82 6.71
N VAL A 104 -8.70 11.79 5.82
CA VAL A 104 -8.17 11.59 4.47
C VAL A 104 -6.91 12.42 4.29
N LEU A 105 -5.85 11.78 3.82
CA LEU A 105 -4.56 12.43 3.53
C LEU A 105 -3.99 11.93 2.21
N MET A 106 -3.06 12.68 1.63
CA MET A 106 -2.32 12.23 0.46
C MET A 106 -1.23 11.24 0.85
N ASN A 107 -1.01 10.24 0.01
CA ASN A 107 0.18 9.41 0.14
C ASN A 107 1.42 10.22 -0.26
N LEU A 108 2.39 10.34 0.64
CA LEU A 108 3.70 10.98 0.39
C LEU A 108 4.45 10.32 -0.77
N TYR A 109 4.22 9.03 -0.98
CA TYR A 109 4.82 8.24 -2.06
C TYR A 109 3.73 7.70 -3.01
N PRO A 110 3.16 8.56 -3.88
CA PRO A 110 1.93 8.24 -4.59
C PRO A 110 2.09 7.23 -5.74
N TYR A 111 1.09 6.34 -5.89
CA TYR A 111 0.96 5.48 -7.09
C TYR A 111 0.47 6.25 -8.31
N ASN A 112 -0.15 7.41 -8.14
CA ASN A 112 -0.41 8.40 -9.18
C ASN A 112 -0.73 9.71 -8.46
N THR A 113 -0.61 10.83 -9.17
CA THR A 113 -1.13 12.13 -8.73
C THR A 113 -2.57 11.96 -8.27
N GLY A 114 -2.86 12.32 -7.02
CA GLY A 114 -4.17 12.19 -6.38
C GLY A 114 -4.37 10.90 -5.59
N HIS A 115 -3.29 10.16 -5.31
CA HIS A 115 -3.33 8.99 -4.44
C HIS A 115 -3.62 9.41 -3.00
N LEU A 116 -4.81 9.05 -2.51
CA LEU A 116 -5.27 9.32 -1.16
C LEU A 116 -5.22 8.04 -0.30
N LEU A 117 -5.10 8.27 1.01
CA LEU A 117 -5.26 7.28 2.06
C LEU A 117 -6.43 7.72 2.94
N ILE A 118 -7.26 6.77 3.36
CA ILE A 118 -8.27 6.98 4.41
C ILE A 118 -7.85 6.14 5.61
N CYS A 119 -7.65 6.80 6.74
CA CYS A 119 -7.15 6.20 7.96
C CYS A 119 -8.13 6.46 9.12
N PRO A 120 -8.43 5.47 9.98
CA PRO A 120 -9.07 5.75 11.26
C PRO A 120 -8.12 6.57 12.14
N TYR A 121 -8.66 7.39 13.04
CA TYR A 121 -7.82 8.06 14.05
C TYR A 121 -7.22 7.07 15.04
N ARG A 122 -7.97 6.00 15.36
CA ARG A 122 -7.52 4.96 16.28
C ARG A 122 -6.41 4.12 15.63
N HIS A 123 -5.38 3.81 16.41
CA HIS A 123 -4.30 2.92 15.99
C HIS A 123 -4.77 1.47 16.01
N ILE A 124 -5.25 0.99 14.87
CA ILE A 124 -5.64 -0.40 14.63
C ILE A 124 -4.97 -0.89 13.36
N SER A 125 -4.63 -2.16 13.31
CA SER A 125 -3.89 -2.73 12.19
C SER A 125 -4.79 -3.49 11.24
N ASP A 126 -5.81 -4.15 11.78
CA ASP A 126 -6.64 -5.09 11.03
C ASP A 126 -8.05 -4.55 10.78
N TRP A 127 -8.59 -4.81 9.58
CA TRP A 127 -9.96 -4.40 9.21
C TRP A 127 -11.04 -4.91 10.18
N THR A 128 -10.83 -6.08 10.79
CA THR A 128 -11.75 -6.68 11.75
C THR A 128 -11.77 -5.95 13.09
N GLU A 129 -10.72 -5.20 13.43
CA GLU A 129 -10.64 -4.39 14.65
C GLU A 129 -11.44 -3.10 14.55
N ALA A 130 -11.77 -2.64 13.33
CA ALA A 130 -12.55 -1.44 13.11
C ALA A 130 -13.96 -1.58 13.71
N THR A 131 -14.48 -0.50 14.28
CA THR A 131 -15.86 -0.42 14.73
C THR A 131 -16.79 -0.28 13.52
N ALA A 132 -18.10 -0.48 13.72
CA ALA A 132 -19.08 -0.25 12.67
C ALA A 132 -19.06 1.21 12.17
N ALA A 133 -18.92 2.17 13.09
CA ALA A 133 -18.81 3.59 12.75
C ALA A 133 -17.57 3.89 11.89
N GLU A 134 -16.40 3.40 12.30
CA GLU A 134 -15.15 3.57 11.53
C GLU A 134 -15.28 2.96 10.12
N ARG A 135 -15.82 1.73 9.99
CA ARG A 135 -16.01 1.11 8.67
C ARG A 135 -16.98 1.90 7.79
N THR A 136 -18.10 2.35 8.35
CA THR A 136 -19.08 3.16 7.63
C THR A 136 -18.46 4.45 7.15
N GLU A 137 -17.77 5.19 8.02
CA GLU A 137 -17.18 6.46 7.65
C GLU A 137 -16.02 6.30 6.67
N ILE A 138 -15.16 5.29 6.82
CA ILE A 138 -14.11 4.97 5.83
C ILE A 138 -14.75 4.76 4.45
N GLY A 139 -15.89 4.05 4.38
CA GLY A 139 -16.64 3.88 3.14
C GLY A 139 -17.19 5.19 2.56
N VAL A 140 -17.80 6.04 3.40
CA VAL A 140 -18.32 7.36 3.01
C VAL A 140 -17.20 8.26 2.48
N LEU A 141 -16.09 8.35 3.23
CA LEU A 141 -14.92 9.13 2.85
C LEU A 141 -14.27 8.61 1.58
N THR A 142 -14.25 7.29 1.37
CA THR A 142 -13.74 6.67 0.13
C THR A 142 -14.59 7.10 -1.07
N ALA A 143 -15.91 7.01 -0.97
CA ALA A 143 -16.81 7.45 -2.03
C ALA A 143 -16.64 8.95 -2.32
N ARG A 144 -16.58 9.78 -1.28
CA ARG A 144 -16.39 11.23 -1.42
C ARG A 144 -15.05 11.57 -2.06
N ALA A 145 -13.98 10.90 -1.63
CA ALA A 145 -12.64 11.06 -2.23
C ALA A 145 -12.66 10.79 -3.74
N MET A 146 -13.38 9.76 -4.19
CA MET A 146 -13.51 9.46 -5.63
C MET A 146 -14.25 10.57 -6.39
N GLU A 147 -15.31 11.14 -5.83
CA GLU A 147 -16.05 12.25 -6.43
C GLU A 147 -15.18 13.51 -6.57
N VAL A 148 -14.49 13.86 -5.48
CA VAL A 148 -13.59 15.02 -5.42
C VAL A 148 -12.44 14.86 -6.42
N VAL A 149 -11.74 13.73 -6.39
CA VAL A 149 -10.65 13.45 -7.33
C VAL A 149 -11.16 13.41 -8.77
N ARG A 150 -12.39 12.96 -9.00
CA ARG A 150 -13.01 13.00 -10.34
C ARG A 150 -13.23 14.42 -10.83
N ALA A 151 -13.77 15.29 -9.99
CA ALA A 151 -14.02 16.69 -10.32
C ALA A 151 -12.71 17.47 -10.55
N VAL A 152 -11.67 17.19 -9.77
CA VAL A 152 -10.40 17.93 -9.84
C VAL A 152 -9.49 17.40 -10.95
N SER A 153 -9.34 16.08 -11.05
CA SER A 153 -8.27 15.45 -11.86
C SER A 153 -8.77 14.65 -13.06
N HIS A 154 -10.07 14.40 -13.19
CA HIS A 154 -10.68 13.68 -14.33
C HIS A 154 -9.99 12.32 -14.68
N PRO A 155 -9.77 11.41 -13.71
CA PRO A 155 -9.25 10.08 -13.99
C PRO A 155 -10.28 9.24 -14.74
N HIS A 156 -9.79 8.26 -15.51
CA HIS A 156 -10.63 7.31 -16.23
C HIS A 156 -11.13 6.16 -15.32
N GLY A 157 -10.50 5.96 -14.16
CA GLY A 157 -10.87 4.93 -13.21
C GLY A 157 -10.14 5.04 -11.88
N PHE A 158 -10.39 4.08 -10.99
CA PHE A 158 -9.77 4.03 -9.66
C PHE A 158 -9.40 2.60 -9.29
N ASN A 159 -8.32 2.44 -8.53
CA ASN A 159 -8.09 1.26 -7.71
C ASN A 159 -8.34 1.60 -6.25
N LEU A 160 -9.11 0.74 -5.59
CA LEU A 160 -9.35 0.78 -4.15
C LEU A 160 -8.76 -0.48 -3.55
N GLY A 161 -7.97 -0.36 -2.48
CA GLY A 161 -7.49 -1.54 -1.75
C GLY A 161 -6.89 -1.22 -0.39
N MET A 162 -6.75 -2.26 0.42
CA MET A 162 -6.02 -2.26 1.69
C MET A 162 -5.06 -3.45 1.66
N ASN A 163 -3.84 -3.24 2.14
CA ASN A 163 -2.92 -4.34 2.40
C ASN A 163 -3.02 -4.69 3.89
N GLN A 164 -3.38 -5.93 4.21
CA GLN A 164 -3.56 -6.40 5.59
C GLN A 164 -2.36 -7.25 6.02
N GLY A 165 -1.55 -6.72 6.95
CA GLY A 165 -0.30 -7.33 7.42
C GLY A 165 0.93 -7.06 6.56
N GLN A 166 2.12 -7.26 7.14
CA GLN A 166 3.41 -6.97 6.46
C GLN A 166 3.59 -7.78 5.18
N VAL A 167 3.19 -9.06 5.17
CA VAL A 167 3.32 -9.98 4.03
C VAL A 167 2.45 -9.54 2.84
N ALA A 168 1.32 -8.89 3.09
CA ALA A 168 0.48 -8.31 2.04
C ALA A 168 1.06 -7.03 1.44
N GLY A 169 2.22 -6.57 1.91
CA GLY A 169 2.90 -5.39 1.39
C GLY A 169 2.42 -4.07 1.99
N ALA A 170 1.82 -4.10 3.18
CA ALA A 170 1.53 -2.89 3.95
C ALA A 170 2.86 -2.21 4.35
N GLY A 171 3.04 -0.96 3.94
CA GLY A 171 4.22 -0.18 4.34
C GLY A 171 4.22 0.04 5.85
N ILE A 172 3.14 0.60 6.36
CA ILE A 172 2.89 0.82 7.80
C ILE A 172 1.83 -0.20 8.22
N ALA A 173 2.25 -1.43 8.52
CA ALA A 173 1.32 -2.52 8.78
C ALA A 173 0.52 -2.37 10.08
N ALA A 174 1.05 -1.61 11.06
CA ALA A 174 0.43 -1.42 12.36
C ALA A 174 -0.80 -0.49 12.35
N HIS A 175 -1.05 0.23 11.25
CA HIS A 175 -2.14 1.20 11.16
C HIS A 175 -2.88 1.08 9.84
N LEU A 176 -4.15 0.72 9.91
CA LEU A 176 -5.08 0.49 8.81
C LEU A 176 -5.20 1.72 7.90
N HIS A 177 -5.08 1.53 6.59
CA HIS A 177 -5.28 2.60 5.62
C HIS A 177 -5.84 2.07 4.31
N GLN A 178 -6.92 2.69 3.84
CA GLN A 178 -7.54 2.41 2.56
C GLN A 178 -6.95 3.30 1.48
N HIS A 179 -6.44 2.69 0.42
CA HIS A 179 -5.89 3.40 -0.74
C HIS A 179 -7.02 3.81 -1.71
N VAL A 180 -6.97 5.05 -2.21
CA VAL A 180 -7.75 5.52 -3.35
C VAL A 180 -6.78 6.00 -4.41
N VAL A 181 -6.58 5.19 -5.45
CA VAL A 181 -5.60 5.45 -6.50
C VAL A 181 -6.31 5.81 -7.80
N PRO A 182 -6.27 7.07 -8.26
CA PRO A 182 -6.80 7.44 -9.56
C PRO A 182 -5.94 6.87 -10.70
N ARG A 183 -6.59 6.46 -11.79
CA ARG A 183 -5.97 5.79 -12.95
C ARG A 183 -6.33 6.48 -14.26
N TRP A 184 -5.38 6.50 -15.18
CA TRP A 184 -5.56 6.98 -16.55
C TRP A 184 -5.13 5.93 -17.56
N THR A 185 -5.75 5.97 -18.74
CA THR A 185 -5.33 5.12 -19.85
C THR A 185 -3.89 5.46 -20.22
N GLY A 186 -2.98 4.48 -20.12
CA GLY A 186 -1.56 4.67 -20.44
C GLY A 186 -0.71 5.32 -19.33
N ASP A 187 -1.20 5.37 -18.09
CA ASP A 187 -0.42 5.90 -16.95
C ASP A 187 0.84 5.06 -16.62
N ALA A 188 0.83 3.77 -16.98
CA ALA A 188 2.01 2.93 -17.04
C ALA A 188 2.61 2.94 -18.46
N ASN A 189 3.51 3.90 -18.72
CA ASN A 189 4.23 4.02 -20.00
C ASN A 189 5.71 3.61 -19.87
N PHE A 190 6.51 3.85 -20.91
CA PHE A 190 7.92 3.46 -20.94
C PHE A 190 8.78 4.10 -19.84
N MET A 191 8.38 5.26 -19.30
CA MET A 191 9.16 5.98 -18.28
C MET A 191 9.29 5.18 -16.98
N PRO A 192 8.19 4.72 -16.33
CA PRO A 192 8.31 3.87 -15.15
C PRO A 192 8.85 2.46 -15.46
N ILE A 193 8.59 1.93 -16.66
CA ILE A 193 8.93 0.54 -17.01
C ILE A 193 10.39 0.38 -17.44
N ILE A 194 10.87 1.24 -18.35
CA ILE A 194 12.21 1.17 -18.93
C ILE A 194 13.13 2.17 -18.23
N GLY A 195 12.67 3.41 -18.10
CA GLY A 195 13.45 4.51 -17.52
C GLY A 195 13.53 4.48 -16.00
N LYS A 196 12.82 3.56 -15.32
CA LYS A 196 12.67 3.48 -13.85
C LYS A 196 12.37 4.83 -13.21
N THR A 197 11.69 5.71 -13.94
CA THR A 197 11.44 7.10 -13.57
C THR A 197 9.96 7.36 -13.67
N LYS A 198 9.37 7.90 -12.60
CA LYS A 198 7.96 8.21 -12.60
C LYS A 198 7.73 9.71 -12.66
N PRO A 199 7.11 10.22 -13.73
CA PRO A 199 6.69 11.61 -13.75
C PRO A 199 5.50 11.78 -12.79
N VAL A 200 5.68 12.59 -11.74
CA VAL A 200 4.58 13.10 -10.93
C VAL A 200 4.41 14.57 -11.34
N PRO A 201 3.43 14.89 -12.21
CA PRO A 201 3.35 16.19 -12.88
C PRO A 201 2.96 17.37 -11.98
N GLN A 202 2.59 17.12 -10.72
CA GLN A 202 2.10 18.13 -9.79
C GLN A 202 2.71 17.96 -8.41
N LEU A 203 3.01 19.06 -7.74
CA LEU A 203 3.49 19.05 -6.36
C LEU A 203 2.38 18.57 -5.41
N LEU A 204 2.78 17.80 -4.38
CA LEU A 204 1.83 17.25 -3.41
C LEU A 204 1.05 18.35 -2.67
N GLY A 205 1.70 19.44 -2.27
CA GLY A 205 1.06 20.57 -1.59
C GLY A 205 -0.04 21.20 -2.45
N ASP A 206 0.28 21.57 -3.69
CA ASP A 206 -0.69 22.17 -4.62
C ASP A 206 -1.88 21.25 -4.88
N GLN A 207 -1.61 19.94 -5.02
CA GLN A 207 -2.68 18.98 -5.23
C GLN A 207 -3.54 18.80 -3.99
N ARG A 208 -2.94 18.76 -2.79
CA ARG A 208 -3.66 18.73 -1.52
C ARG A 208 -4.63 19.89 -1.45
N ASP A 209 -4.15 21.10 -1.72
CA ASP A 209 -4.94 22.33 -1.65
C ASP A 209 -6.14 22.29 -2.61
N GLN A 210 -5.93 21.82 -3.85
CA GLN A 210 -7.02 21.67 -4.83
C GLN A 210 -8.06 20.65 -4.39
N LEU A 211 -7.64 19.50 -3.87
CA LEU A 211 -8.55 18.45 -3.38
C LEU A 211 -9.32 18.91 -2.14
N ALA A 212 -8.63 19.57 -1.19
CA ALA A 212 -9.25 20.09 0.02
C ALA A 212 -10.26 21.20 -0.30
N ALA A 213 -9.91 22.14 -1.20
CA ALA A 213 -10.81 23.20 -1.62
C ALA A 213 -12.08 22.68 -2.32
N ALA A 214 -11.96 21.57 -3.04
CA ALA A 214 -13.08 20.94 -3.73
C ALA A 214 -13.90 19.97 -2.84
N TRP A 215 -13.46 19.72 -1.60
CA TRP A 215 -14.01 18.61 -0.80
C TRP A 215 -15.51 18.73 -0.55
N ASP A 216 -16.02 19.93 -0.30
CA ASP A 216 -17.44 20.16 0.00
C ASP A 216 -18.25 20.56 -1.24
N SER A 217 -17.58 21.01 -2.31
CA SER A 217 -18.24 21.56 -3.50
C SER A 217 -18.24 20.63 -4.71
N ALA A 218 -17.45 19.54 -4.70
CA ALA A 218 -17.40 18.61 -5.81
C ALA A 218 -18.78 17.97 -6.06
N PRO A 219 -19.24 17.86 -7.33
CA PRO A 219 -20.50 17.22 -7.66
C PRO A 219 -20.55 15.79 -7.16
N THR A 220 -21.69 15.39 -6.59
CA THR A 220 -21.88 14.00 -6.18
C THR A 220 -22.27 13.14 -7.39
N ALA A 221 -22.07 11.83 -7.32
CA ALA A 221 -22.54 10.92 -8.36
C ALA A 221 -24.07 11.02 -8.58
N LEU A 222 -24.82 11.43 -7.56
CA LEU A 222 -26.26 11.67 -7.61
C LEU A 222 -26.62 12.93 -8.42
N ASP A 223 -25.77 13.95 -8.42
CA ASP A 223 -26.02 15.21 -9.14
C ASP A 223 -25.76 15.10 -10.66
N THR A 224 -24.99 14.10 -11.09
CA THR A 224 -24.52 14.02 -12.49
C THR A 224 -25.47 13.31 -13.45
N GLY A 225 -26.69 12.94 -13.02
CA GLY A 225 -27.75 12.48 -13.93
C GLY A 225 -27.32 11.34 -14.85
N ARG A 226 -26.59 10.34 -14.34
CA ARG A 226 -26.18 9.18 -15.15
C ARG A 226 -27.44 8.55 -15.75
N PRO A 227 -27.56 8.46 -17.09
CA PRO A 227 -28.68 7.75 -17.68
C PRO A 227 -28.62 6.29 -17.22
N ASP A 228 -29.80 5.77 -16.91
CA ASP A 228 -30.01 4.36 -16.64
C ASP A 228 -29.43 3.54 -17.80
N PRO A 229 -28.48 2.61 -17.57
CA PRO A 229 -27.92 1.80 -18.65
C PRO A 229 -28.97 0.89 -19.34
N GLU A 230 -30.20 0.84 -18.82
CA GLU A 230 -31.32 0.07 -19.39
C GLU A 230 -32.44 0.93 -20.01
N ARG A 231 -32.21 2.21 -20.33
CA ARG A 231 -33.13 3.05 -21.13
C ARG A 231 -32.59 3.49 -22.49
#